data_AF-A0A3N5FWL8-F1
#
_entry.id   AF-A0A3N5FWL8-F1
#
_cell.length_a   1.000
_cell.length_b   1.000
_cell.length_c   1.000
_cell.angle_alpha   90.00
_cell.angle_beta   90.00
_cell.angle_gamma   90.00
#
_symmetry.space_group_name_H-M   'P 1'
#
loop_
_entity.id
_entity.type
_entity.pdbx_description
1 polymer ?
#
loop_
_entity_poly.entity_id
_entity_poly.type
_entity_poly.pdbx_seq_one_letter_code
_entity_poly.pdbx_strand_id
1 'polypeptide(L)'
;SYVTGHGVDAAKQIYSHIYSSDGVAPIPPGILAEGPNQYQGWRYSRFFGKCYADTNTDWTVSEHAIYFNANLVFVLAMADATAVIPAF
;
A
#
# COMPACT_ATOMS: atom_id res chain seq x y z
N SER A 1 4.26 -0.09 -6.81
CA SER A 1 2.84 -0.01 -6.39
C SER A 1 2.79 -0.18 -4.90
N TYR A 2 2.04 0.68 -4.20
CA TYR A 2 1.86 0.59 -2.74
C TYR A 2 0.72 -0.34 -2.32
N VAL A 3 0.05 -0.96 -3.30
CA VAL A 3 -1.01 -1.94 -3.08
C VAL A 3 -0.43 -3.34 -3.25
N THR A 4 -0.58 -4.18 -2.24
CA THR A 4 -0.09 -5.56 -2.26
C THR A 4 -0.70 -6.35 -3.41
N GLY A 5 0.11 -7.17 -4.09
CA GLY A 5 -0.35 -8.03 -5.19
C GLY A 5 -0.79 -7.34 -6.49
N HIS A 6 -0.74 -6.01 -6.57
CA HIS A 6 -1.15 -5.25 -7.77
C HIS A 6 0.00 -4.41 -8.33
N GLY A 7 0.35 -4.62 -9.61
CA GLY A 7 1.44 -3.94 -10.31
C GLY A 7 2.73 -4.75 -10.37
N VAL A 8 3.64 -4.36 -11.26
CA VAL A 8 4.89 -5.11 -11.55
C VAL A 8 5.85 -5.16 -10.34
N ASP A 9 5.86 -4.09 -9.54
CA ASP A 9 6.64 -3.99 -8.30
C ASP A 9 5.71 -3.58 -7.16
N ALA A 10 4.90 -4.54 -6.70
CA ALA A 10 3.93 -4.36 -5.62
C ALA A 10 4.59 -4.52 -4.24
N ALA A 11 4.06 -3.84 -3.23
CA ALA A 11 4.44 -4.06 -1.83
C ALA A 11 4.32 -5.56 -1.48
N LYS A 12 5.38 -6.12 -0.91
CA LYS A 12 5.50 -7.53 -0.48
C LYS A 12 5.56 -7.66 1.03
N GLN A 13 5.84 -6.55 1.72
CA GLN A 13 5.89 -6.45 3.16
C GLN A 13 5.01 -5.28 3.60
N ILE A 14 4.32 -5.47 4.72
CA ILE A 14 3.48 -4.46 5.35
C ILE A 14 3.77 -4.56 6.84
N TYR A 15 3.95 -3.42 7.50
CA TYR A 15 3.94 -3.37 8.96
C TYR A 15 2.51 -3.62 9.44
N SER A 16 2.29 -4.74 10.13
CA SER A 16 1.00 -5.15 10.68
C SER A 16 1.22 -6.21 11.73
N HIS A 17 0.61 -6.10 12.92
CA HIS A 17 0.68 -7.21 13.87
C HIS A 17 0.14 -8.52 13.27
N ILE A 18 -0.97 -8.44 12.53
CA ILE A 18 -1.62 -9.59 11.90
C ILE A 18 -0.71 -10.24 10.84
N TYR A 19 -0.09 -9.43 9.98
CA TYR A 19 0.65 -9.97 8.83
C TYR A 19 2.15 -10.11 9.05
N SER A 20 2.70 -9.41 10.06
CA SER A 20 4.13 -9.44 10.38
C SER A 20 4.43 -10.32 11.61
N SER A 21 3.47 -10.50 12.53
CA SER A 21 3.73 -11.16 13.83
C SER A 21 2.92 -12.44 14.06
N ASP A 22 1.71 -12.56 13.51
CA ASP A 22 0.82 -13.70 13.80
C ASP A 22 1.14 -14.97 12.99
N GLY A 23 2.26 -15.00 12.25
CA GLY A 23 2.66 -16.15 11.42
C GLY A 23 1.74 -16.43 10.24
N VAL A 24 0.85 -15.49 9.91
CA VAL A 24 -0.09 -15.60 8.79
C VAL A 24 0.62 -15.18 7.51
N ALA A 25 0.99 -16.16 6.68
CA ALA A 25 1.53 -15.93 5.34
C ALA A 25 0.59 -16.53 4.27
N PRO A 26 0.43 -15.88 3.10
CA PRO A 26 0.97 -14.57 2.68
C PRO A 26 0.06 -13.37 3.00
N ILE A 27 0.61 -12.14 2.93
CA ILE A 27 -0.18 -10.89 2.97
C ILE A 27 -1.21 -10.92 1.83
N PRO A 28 -2.50 -10.66 2.10
CA PRO A 28 -3.50 -10.68 1.06
C PRO A 28 -3.26 -9.56 0.03
N PRO A 29 -3.60 -9.77 -1.25
CA PRO A 29 -3.59 -8.70 -2.25
C PRO A 29 -4.64 -7.62 -1.90
N GLY A 30 -4.39 -6.37 -2.34
CA GLY A 30 -5.32 -5.26 -2.19
C GLY A 30 -5.13 -4.38 -0.95
N ILE A 31 -4.09 -4.63 -0.14
CA ILE A 31 -3.77 -3.81 1.03
C ILE A 31 -2.93 -2.61 0.60
N LEU A 32 -3.41 -1.40 0.90
CA LEU A 32 -2.68 -0.15 0.68
C LEU A 32 -1.74 0.17 1.86
N ALA A 33 -0.45 0.27 1.59
CA ALA A 33 0.53 0.87 2.49
C ALA A 33 0.40 2.41 2.52
N GLU A 34 0.78 3.02 3.65
CA GLU A 34 0.80 4.49 3.82
C GLU A 34 1.55 5.20 2.68
N GLY A 35 2.74 4.68 2.32
CA GLY A 35 3.54 5.20 1.21
C GLY A 35 4.65 6.16 1.66
N PRO A 36 5.17 7.00 0.76
CA PRO A 36 6.33 7.84 1.05
C PRO A 36 6.05 8.91 2.12
N ASN A 37 6.92 8.96 3.13
CA ASN A 37 6.84 9.91 4.22
C ASN A 37 8.17 10.66 4.36
N GLN A 38 8.20 11.94 3.98
CA GLN A 38 9.44 12.74 4.02
C GLN A 38 9.95 13.03 5.44
N TYR A 39 9.07 13.06 6.43
CA TYR A 39 9.41 13.46 7.79
C TYR A 39 10.00 12.32 8.60
N GLN A 40 9.58 11.08 8.32
CA GLN A 40 10.03 9.88 9.04
C GLN A 40 10.88 8.95 8.14
N GLY A 41 10.57 8.88 6.85
CA GLY A 41 11.28 8.07 5.85
C GLY A 41 12.49 8.74 5.18
N TRP A 42 12.96 9.88 5.68
CA TRP A 42 14.14 10.60 5.13
C TRP A 42 15.42 9.76 5.07
N ARG A 43 15.46 8.66 5.84
CA ARG A 43 16.56 7.70 5.88
C ARG A 43 16.62 6.82 4.63
N TYR A 44 15.50 6.62 3.95
CA TYR A 44 15.41 5.82 2.73
C TYR A 44 15.81 6.60 1.48
N SER A 45 15.55 7.92 1.46
CA SER A 45 15.96 8.77 0.35
C SER A 45 16.02 10.23 0.74
N ARG A 46 16.84 10.99 0.00
CA ARG A 46 16.82 12.46 0.02
C ARG A 46 15.69 13.06 -0.80
N PHE A 47 15.02 12.27 -1.64
CA PHE A 47 13.93 12.73 -2.50
C PHE A 47 12.59 12.33 -1.88
N PHE A 48 11.71 13.31 -1.65
CA PHE A 48 10.47 13.11 -0.88
C PHE A 48 9.57 11.99 -1.43
N GLY A 49 9.39 11.92 -2.76
CA GLY A 49 8.62 10.86 -3.40
C GLY A 49 9.25 9.46 -3.34
N LYS A 50 10.46 9.34 -2.78
CA LYS A 50 11.20 8.08 -2.60
C LYS A 50 11.49 7.76 -1.13
N CYS A 51 10.92 8.51 -0.18
CA CYS A 51 11.04 8.24 1.26
C CYS A 51 10.15 7.06 1.69
N TYR A 52 10.34 5.89 1.08
CA TYR A 52 9.56 4.68 1.28
C TYR A 52 10.48 3.45 1.18
N ALA A 53 10.13 2.39 1.91
CA ALA A 53 10.72 1.07 1.76
C ALA A 53 9.63 -0.01 1.88
N ASP A 54 9.75 -1.06 1.09
CA ASP A 54 8.93 -2.28 1.21
C ASP A 54 9.44 -3.12 2.38
N THR A 55 8.93 -2.83 3.58
CA THR A 55 9.41 -3.42 4.83
C THR A 55 8.25 -3.71 5.77
N ASN A 56 8.43 -4.61 6.73
CA ASN A 56 7.49 -4.82 7.84
C ASN A 56 8.02 -4.31 9.19
N THR A 57 9.10 -3.51 9.19
CA THR A 57 9.73 -3.00 10.41
C THR A 57 9.58 -1.49 10.62
N ASP A 58 9.11 -0.75 9.62
CA ASP A 58 8.90 0.69 9.71
C ASP A 58 7.44 1.04 9.43
N TRP A 59 6.69 1.21 10.50
CA TRP A 59 5.28 1.55 10.45
C TRP A 59 5.00 2.91 9.77
N THR A 60 5.97 3.83 9.75
CA THR A 60 5.77 5.21 9.27
C THR A 60 5.78 5.37 7.74
N VAL A 61 6.12 4.30 7.03
CA VAL A 61 6.13 4.26 5.56
C VAL A 61 5.38 3.05 4.99
N SER A 62 5.20 1.99 5.79
CA SER A 62 4.73 0.68 5.31
C SER A 62 3.53 0.11 6.08
N GLU A 63 2.99 0.84 7.06
CA GLU A 63 1.78 0.42 7.76
C GLU A 63 0.55 0.54 6.85
N HIS A 64 -0.43 -0.33 7.10
CA HIS A 64 -1.76 -0.23 6.51
C HIS A 64 -2.76 0.25 7.56
N ALA A 65 -3.80 0.93 7.10
CA ALA A 65 -4.90 1.33 7.97
C ALA A 65 -6.23 1.19 7.24
N ILE A 66 -7.31 0.97 7.99
CA ILE A 66 -8.66 0.83 7.43
C ILE A 66 -9.08 2.07 6.62
N TYR A 67 -8.65 3.26 7.02
CA TYR A 67 -8.98 4.51 6.33
C TYR A 67 -8.16 4.75 5.06
N PHE A 68 -6.95 4.17 4.93
CA PHE A 68 -6.23 4.15 3.66
C PHE A 68 -6.98 3.28 2.64
N ASN A 69 -7.37 2.07 3.06
CA ASN A 69 -8.09 1.14 2.21
C ASN A 69 -9.52 1.63 1.87
N ALA A 70 -10.20 2.32 2.79
CA ALA A 70 -11.50 2.93 2.50
C ALA A 70 -11.42 3.95 1.35
N ASN A 71 -10.40 4.80 1.35
CA ASN A 71 -10.16 5.75 0.25
C ASN A 71 -9.81 5.02 -1.06
N LEU A 72 -8.98 3.98 -1.00
CA LEU A 72 -8.66 3.16 -2.17
C LEU A 72 -9.92 2.57 -2.80
N VAL A 73 -10.78 1.93 -1.99
CA VAL A 73 -12.03 1.32 -2.47
C VAL A 73 -12.95 2.36 -3.10
N PHE A 74 -13.11 3.52 -2.47
CA PHE A 74 -13.94 4.59 -3.01
C PHE A 74 -13.44 5.09 -4.38
N VAL A 75 -12.15 5.38 -4.50
CA VAL A 75 -11.55 5.89 -5.74
C VAL A 75 -11.60 4.83 -6.84
N LEU A 76 -11.32 3.56 -6.52
CA LEU A 76 -11.40 2.48 -7.50
C LEU A 76 -12.83 2.26 -7.99
N ALA A 77 -13.82 2.27 -7.10
CA ALA A 77 -15.23 2.15 -7.48
C ALA A 77 -15.69 3.32 -8.36
N MET A 78 -15.25 4.54 -8.05
CA MET A 78 -15.52 5.70 -8.89
C MET A 78 -14.88 5.55 -10.28
N ALA A 79 -13.61 5.13 -10.34
CA ALA A 79 -12.91 4.91 -11.60
C ALA A 79 -13.59 3.83 -12.46
N ASP A 80 -13.99 2.73 -11.84
CA ASP A 80 -14.70 1.62 -12.48
C ASP A 80 -16.07 2.07 -13.04
N ALA A 81 -16.85 2.81 -12.24
CA ALA A 81 -18.14 3.35 -12.69
C ALA A 81 -18.02 4.34 -13.87
N THR A 82 -16.89 5.03 -13.99
CA THR A 82 -16.60 5.95 -15.10
C THR A 82 -15.92 5.29 -16.29
N ALA A 83 -15.42 4.05 -16.15
CA ALA A 83 -14.90 3.29 -17.25
C ALA A 83 -16.08 2.92 -18.16
N VAL A 84 -16.12 3.49 -19.37
CA VAL A 84 -17.08 3.11 -20.40
C VAL A 84 -16.89 1.61 -20.64
N ILE A 85 -17.80 0.78 -20.13
CA ILE A 85 -17.87 -0.64 -20.47
C ILE A 85 -18.13 -0.68 -21.98
N PRO A 86 -17.19 -1.13 -22.83
CA PRO A 86 -17.55 -1.43 -24.20
C PRO A 86 -18.48 -2.63 -24.11
N ALA A 87 -19.75 -2.44 -24.47
CA ALA A 87 -20.65 -3.55 -24.67
C ALA A 87 -20.04 -4.45 -25.75
N PHE A 88 -19.74 -5.70 -25.38
CA PHE A 88 -19.42 -6.76 -26.34
C PHE A 88 -20.71 -7.29 -26.96
#